data_AF-A0A0D0NMA1-F1
#
_entry.id   AF-A0A0D0NMA1-F1
#
_cell.length_a   1.000
_cell.length_b   1.000
_cell.length_c   1.000
_cell.angle_alpha   90.00
_cell.angle_beta   90.00
_cell.angle_gamma   90.00
#
_symmetry.space_group_name_H-M   'P 1'
#
loop_
_entity.id
_entity.type
_entity.pdbx_description
1 polymer ?
#
loop_
_entity_poly.entity_id
_entity_poly.type
_entity_poly.pdbx_seq_one_letter_code
_entity_poly.pdbx_strand_id
1 'polypeptide(L)'
;MLLLHGVPGDCETLAPVADLLAETGRASTVSLRYGGHGPHGARPFGTQQQYQDLIQIVETIGGPIDIAAWSYSAHAGLALAINRSDMVRSLYLFEPEFPTFDSDPDHLARIEADTMAAFGPVFDALSAGDLGTALRQALDGAAGHAG
;
A
#
# COMPACT_ATOMS: atom_id res chain seq x y z
N MET A 1 -13.72 9.90 -4.26
CA MET A 1 -12.47 9.14 -4.43
C MET A 1 -12.03 8.60 -3.09
N LEU A 2 -11.60 7.34 -3.07
CA LEU A 2 -10.94 6.73 -1.92
C LEU A 2 -9.43 6.79 -2.13
N LEU A 3 -8.71 7.33 -1.16
CA LEU A 3 -7.25 7.44 -1.14
C LEU A 3 -6.67 6.33 -0.24
N LEU A 4 -5.81 5.49 -0.80
CA LEU A 4 -5.19 4.35 -0.10
C LEU A 4 -3.69 4.61 0.12
N HIS A 5 -3.26 4.46 1.37
CA HIS A 5 -1.88 4.74 1.80
C HIS A 5 -0.91 3.59 1.51
N GLY A 6 0.39 3.90 1.51
CA GLY A 6 1.51 2.94 1.50
C GLY A 6 2.02 2.61 2.92
N VAL A 7 3.20 2.00 3.03
CA VAL A 7 3.91 1.79 4.32
C VAL A 7 4.97 2.90 4.49
N PRO A 8 5.22 3.39 5.72
CA PRO A 8 4.53 3.10 6.97
C PRO A 8 3.36 4.08 7.24
N GLY A 9 2.36 4.08 6.36
CA GLY A 9 1.23 5.01 6.44
C GLY A 9 -0.03 4.45 7.09
N ASP A 10 -0.99 5.35 7.27
CA ASP A 10 -2.39 5.14 7.63
C ASP A 10 -3.32 6.19 6.97
N CYS A 11 -4.55 6.34 7.46
CA CYS A 11 -5.52 7.32 6.93
C CYS A 11 -5.08 8.79 7.02
N GLU A 12 -4.16 9.16 7.92
CA GLU A 12 -3.67 10.53 8.06
C GLU A 12 -2.67 10.89 6.96
N THR A 13 -1.95 9.88 6.44
CA THR A 13 -0.90 10.04 5.41
C THR A 13 -1.35 10.85 4.19
N LEU A 14 -2.57 10.57 3.71
CA LEU A 14 -3.15 11.22 2.53
C LEU A 14 -4.28 12.18 2.89
N ALA A 15 -4.48 12.50 4.18
CA ALA A 15 -5.50 13.46 4.60
C ALA A 15 -5.29 14.86 4.01
N PRO A 16 -4.06 15.43 3.95
CA PRO A 16 -3.84 16.70 3.27
C PRO A 16 -4.22 16.69 1.79
N VAL A 17 -4.03 15.54 1.11
CA VAL A 17 -4.45 15.36 -0.29
C VAL A 17 -5.97 15.31 -0.39
N ALA A 18 -6.64 14.62 0.54
CA ALA A 18 -8.10 14.60 0.60
C ALA A 18 -8.69 16.00 0.82
N ASP A 19 -8.09 16.81 1.70
CA ASP A 19 -8.52 18.18 1.98
C ASP A 19 -8.42 19.06 0.73
N LEU A 20 -7.30 19.00 0.00
CA LEU A 20 -7.13 19.72 -1.26
C LEU A 20 -8.15 19.30 -2.33
N LEU A 21 -8.51 18.03 -2.36
CA LEU A 21 -9.49 17.51 -3.32
C LEU A 21 -10.93 17.81 -2.94
N ALA A 22 -11.22 18.14 -1.67
CA ALA A 22 -12.56 18.43 -1.17
C ALA A 22 -13.25 19.57 -1.94
N GLU A 23 -12.47 20.49 -2.51
CA GLU A 23 -12.96 21.60 -3.35
C GLU A 23 -13.53 21.12 -4.70
N THR A 24 -13.07 19.97 -5.19
CA THR A 24 -13.44 19.41 -6.51
C THR A 24 -14.37 18.21 -6.43
N GLY A 25 -14.48 17.57 -5.26
CA GLY A 25 -15.35 16.44 -5.02
C GLY A 25 -15.10 15.76 -3.68
N ARG A 26 -15.88 14.71 -3.37
CA ARG A 26 -15.70 13.95 -2.13
C ARG A 26 -14.45 13.09 -2.20
N ALA A 27 -13.47 13.34 -1.34
CA ALA A 27 -12.31 12.49 -1.10
C ALA A 27 -12.36 11.92 0.32
N SER A 28 -11.93 10.67 0.51
CA SER A 28 -11.86 10.03 1.81
C SER A 28 -10.62 9.16 1.90
N THR A 29 -10.01 9.10 3.07
CA THR A 29 -8.91 8.19 3.39
C THR A 29 -9.40 7.07 4.30
N VAL A 30 -8.69 5.95 4.30
CA VAL A 30 -8.96 4.83 5.21
C VAL A 30 -7.64 4.19 5.62
N SER A 31 -7.54 3.74 6.87
CA SER A 31 -6.43 2.90 7.28
C SER A 31 -6.72 1.48 6.82
N LEU A 32 -5.88 0.97 5.93
CA LEU A 32 -5.91 -0.44 5.57
C LEU A 32 -5.49 -1.26 6.79
N ARG A 33 -5.96 -2.51 6.86
CA ARG A 33 -5.55 -3.45 7.91
C ARG A 33 -4.02 -3.56 7.93
N TYR A 34 -3.44 -3.62 9.13
CA TYR A 34 -2.00 -3.50 9.40
C TYR A 34 -1.40 -2.10 9.21
N GLY A 35 -2.19 -1.12 8.76
CA GLY A 35 -1.90 0.31 8.85
C GLY A 35 -2.67 0.96 10.01
N GLY A 36 -2.11 2.03 10.54
CA GLY A 36 -2.70 2.83 11.63
C GLY A 36 -2.95 2.03 12.91
N HIS A 37 -3.87 2.53 13.73
CA HIS A 37 -4.14 2.02 15.09
C HIS A 37 -5.31 1.03 15.18
N GLY A 38 -5.87 0.61 14.04
CA GLY A 38 -7.03 -0.27 13.98
C GLY A 38 -6.71 -1.74 14.26
N PRO A 39 -7.71 -2.56 14.63
CA PRO A 39 -7.51 -3.98 14.90
C PRO A 39 -7.04 -4.72 13.64
N HIS A 40 -5.86 -5.33 13.71
CA HIS A 40 -5.31 -6.09 12.59
C HIS A 40 -6.08 -7.41 12.36
N GLY A 41 -6.61 -8.03 13.40
CA GLY A 41 -7.27 -9.34 13.29
C GLY A 41 -6.28 -10.47 12.99
N ALA A 42 -6.80 -11.66 12.62
CA ALA A 42 -5.99 -12.87 12.45
C ALA A 42 -5.63 -13.22 10.99
N ARG A 43 -6.21 -12.52 10.00
CA ARG A 43 -5.94 -12.81 8.58
C ARG A 43 -4.59 -12.21 8.18
N PRO A 44 -3.68 -12.97 7.54
CA PRO A 44 -2.35 -12.47 7.21
C PRO A 44 -2.40 -11.24 6.31
N PHE A 45 -1.39 -10.38 6.44
CA PHE A 45 -1.15 -9.28 5.53
C PHE A 45 -0.95 -9.80 4.11
N GLY A 46 -1.54 -9.12 3.13
CA GLY A 46 -1.28 -9.40 1.72
C GLY A 46 -2.39 -8.91 0.81
N THR A 47 -2.10 -8.93 -0.49
CA THR A 47 -2.99 -8.41 -1.54
C THR A 47 -4.39 -9.00 -1.47
N GLN A 48 -4.53 -10.32 -1.28
CA GLN A 48 -5.84 -10.96 -1.23
C GLN A 48 -6.69 -10.46 -0.06
N GLN A 49 -6.09 -10.30 1.12
CA GLN A 49 -6.79 -9.81 2.30
C GLN A 49 -7.22 -8.35 2.10
N GLN A 50 -6.35 -7.51 1.55
CA GLN A 50 -6.64 -6.10 1.29
C GLN A 50 -7.70 -5.93 0.20
N TYR A 51 -7.66 -6.73 -0.86
CA TYR A 51 -8.69 -6.79 -1.89
C TYR A 51 -10.07 -7.08 -1.30
N GLN A 52 -10.19 -8.06 -0.38
CA GLN A 52 -11.45 -8.38 0.28
C GLN A 52 -11.94 -7.24 1.19
N ASP A 53 -11.03 -6.55 1.88
CA ASP A 53 -11.40 -5.39 2.70
C ASP A 53 -11.86 -4.22 1.82
N LEU A 54 -11.23 -4.00 0.66
CA LEU A 54 -11.66 -2.97 -0.30
C LEU A 54 -13.05 -3.25 -0.87
N ILE A 55 -13.41 -4.51 -1.15
CA ILE A 55 -14.78 -4.85 -1.55
C ILE A 55 -15.77 -4.34 -0.51
N GLN A 56 -15.56 -4.67 0.77
CA GLN A 56 -16.47 -4.28 1.85
C GLN A 56 -16.56 -2.77 2.01
N ILE A 57 -15.43 -2.06 1.88
CA ILE A 57 -15.38 -0.59 1.95
C ILE A 57 -16.19 0.03 0.81
N VAL A 58 -16.00 -0.45 -0.42
CA VAL A 58 -16.69 0.09 -1.60
C VAL A 58 -18.19 -0.21 -1.55
N GLU A 59 -18.58 -1.41 -1.13
CA GLU A 59 -19.99 -1.78 -0.91
C GLU A 59 -20.64 -0.86 0.13
N THR A 60 -19.93 -0.54 1.21
CA THR A 60 -20.41 0.37 2.26
C THR A 60 -20.57 1.81 1.74
N ILE A 61 -19.70 2.26 0.84
CA ILE A 61 -19.79 3.60 0.24
C ILE A 61 -20.96 3.70 -0.76
N GLY A 62 -21.35 2.60 -1.40
CA GLY A 62 -22.60 2.51 -2.16
C GLY A 62 -22.49 2.87 -3.64
N GLY A 63 -21.45 2.43 -4.35
CA GLY A 63 -21.38 2.51 -5.81
C GLY A 63 -19.95 2.42 -6.34
N PRO A 64 -19.76 2.41 -7.68
CA PRO A 64 -18.42 2.46 -8.23
C PRO A 64 -17.75 3.77 -7.84
N ILE A 65 -16.53 3.68 -7.30
CA ILE A 65 -15.77 4.83 -6.82
C ILE A 65 -14.49 5.02 -7.62
N ASP A 66 -13.97 6.24 -7.61
CA ASP A 66 -12.59 6.49 -8.02
C ASP A 66 -11.66 6.07 -6.89
N ILE A 67 -10.55 5.41 -7.21
CA ILE A 67 -9.54 4.95 -6.26
C ILE A 67 -8.19 5.52 -6.66
N ALA A 68 -7.50 6.10 -5.69
CA ALA A 68 -6.08 6.44 -5.80
C ALA A 68 -5.30 5.60 -4.79
N ALA A 69 -4.34 4.82 -5.25
CA ALA A 69 -3.59 3.88 -4.42
C ALA A 69 -2.08 4.09 -4.55
N TRP A 70 -1.40 4.16 -3.41
CA TRP A 70 0.05 4.36 -3.33
C TRP A 70 0.78 3.11 -2.82
N SER A 71 1.94 2.81 -3.45
CA SER A 71 2.84 1.70 -3.07
C SER A 71 2.08 0.37 -2.98
N TYR A 72 2.19 -0.39 -1.89
CA TYR A 72 1.65 -1.74 -1.77
C TYR A 72 0.13 -1.82 -2.06
N SER A 73 -0.62 -0.76 -1.70
CA SER A 73 -2.08 -0.73 -1.85
C SER A 73 -2.53 -0.75 -3.31
N ALA A 74 -1.63 -0.41 -4.25
CA ALA A 74 -1.85 -0.51 -5.68
C ALA A 74 -2.22 -1.93 -6.13
N HIS A 75 -1.66 -2.96 -5.48
CA HIS A 75 -1.99 -4.36 -5.77
C HIS A 75 -3.46 -4.67 -5.52
N ALA A 76 -3.97 -4.26 -4.37
CA ALA A 76 -5.36 -4.50 -4.00
C ALA A 76 -6.32 -3.67 -4.86
N GLY A 77 -5.97 -2.41 -5.14
CA GLY A 77 -6.72 -1.55 -6.05
C GLY A 77 -6.81 -2.10 -7.48
N LEU A 78 -5.69 -2.57 -8.02
CA LEU A 78 -5.64 -3.20 -9.35
C LEU A 78 -6.41 -4.53 -9.37
N ALA A 79 -6.25 -5.36 -8.34
CA ALA A 79 -7.01 -6.61 -8.22
C ALA A 79 -8.53 -6.34 -8.18
N LEU A 80 -8.98 -5.29 -7.48
CA LEU A 80 -10.38 -4.88 -7.47
C LEU A 80 -10.86 -4.45 -8.86
N ALA A 81 -10.10 -3.60 -9.55
CA ALA A 81 -10.48 -3.14 -10.88
C ALA A 81 -10.57 -4.28 -11.92
N ILE A 82 -9.70 -5.29 -11.83
CA ILE A 82 -9.71 -6.46 -12.72
C ILE A 82 -10.91 -7.36 -12.42
N ASN A 83 -11.12 -7.71 -11.15
CA ASN A 83 -12.08 -8.76 -10.77
C ASN A 83 -13.49 -8.23 -10.51
N ARG A 84 -13.63 -6.94 -10.22
CA ARG A 84 -14.88 -6.24 -9.86
C ARG A 84 -14.91 -4.86 -10.50
N SER A 85 -14.77 -4.81 -11.82
CA SER A 85 -14.83 -3.55 -12.58
C SER A 85 -16.14 -2.79 -12.40
N ASP A 86 -17.22 -3.46 -11.98
CA ASP A 86 -18.49 -2.86 -11.57
C ASP A 86 -18.39 -1.96 -10.32
N MET A 87 -17.32 -2.10 -9.53
CA MET A 87 -17.05 -1.38 -8.28
C MET A 87 -16.04 -0.23 -8.43
N VAL A 88 -15.39 -0.10 -9.57
CA VAL A 88 -14.31 0.88 -9.79
C VAL A 88 -14.64 1.76 -10.99
N ARG A 89 -14.85 3.06 -10.75
CA ARG A 89 -15.08 4.04 -11.81
C ARG A 89 -13.79 4.45 -12.50
N SER A 90 -12.76 4.72 -11.70
CA SER A 90 -11.43 5.13 -12.15
C SER A 90 -10.38 4.61 -11.18
N LEU A 91 -9.19 4.25 -11.68
CA LEU A 91 -8.07 3.82 -10.85
C LEU A 91 -6.82 4.63 -11.17
N TYR A 92 -6.22 5.23 -10.15
CA TYR A 92 -4.96 5.96 -10.19
C TYR A 92 -3.94 5.23 -9.31
N LEU A 93 -2.80 4.86 -9.88
CA LEU A 93 -1.75 4.15 -9.16
C LEU A 93 -0.51 5.04 -9.06
N PHE A 94 -0.02 5.25 -7.85
CA PHE A 94 1.17 6.04 -7.56
C PHE A 94 2.26 5.12 -7.03
N GLU A 95 3.42 5.12 -7.68
CA GLU A 95 4.57 4.28 -7.33
C GLU A 95 4.20 2.81 -7.02
N PRO A 96 3.51 2.11 -7.94
CA PRO A 96 3.13 0.73 -7.66
C PRO A 96 4.33 -0.22 -7.80
N GLU A 97 4.43 -1.17 -6.86
CA GLU A 97 5.50 -2.18 -6.84
C GLU A 97 5.06 -3.50 -7.47
N PHE A 98 4.93 -3.60 -8.80
CA PHE A 98 4.56 -4.88 -9.42
C PHE A 98 5.80 -5.70 -9.80
N PRO A 99 6.05 -6.87 -9.18
CA PRO A 99 7.19 -7.72 -9.57
C PRO A 99 7.06 -8.29 -10.98
N THR A 100 5.88 -8.16 -11.60
CA THR A 100 5.54 -8.72 -12.92
C THR A 100 6.04 -7.88 -14.11
N PHE A 101 6.74 -6.76 -13.87
CA PHE A 101 7.34 -5.97 -14.95
C PHE A 101 8.54 -6.66 -15.60
N ASP A 102 9.15 -7.62 -14.91
CA ASP A 102 10.22 -8.45 -15.44
C ASP A 102 9.79 -9.93 -15.43
N SER A 103 10.26 -10.69 -16.41
CA SER A 103 10.03 -12.14 -16.49
C SER A 103 11.32 -12.94 -16.70
N ASP A 104 12.46 -12.26 -16.78
CA ASP A 104 13.77 -12.88 -16.83
C ASP A 104 14.16 -13.37 -15.42
N PRO A 105 14.40 -14.68 -15.22
CA PRO A 105 14.76 -15.22 -13.91
C PRO A 105 16.01 -14.59 -13.28
N ASP A 106 17.00 -14.22 -14.10
CA ASP A 106 18.25 -13.62 -13.59
C ASP A 106 18.01 -12.17 -13.13
N HIS A 107 17.10 -11.46 -13.80
CA HIS A 107 16.69 -10.13 -13.38
C HIS A 107 15.90 -10.18 -12.09
N LEU A 108 14.94 -11.10 -12.00
CA LEU A 108 14.12 -11.30 -10.81
C LEU A 108 14.99 -11.67 -9.59
N ALA A 109 15.98 -12.55 -9.78
CA ALA A 109 16.93 -12.90 -8.71
C ALA A 109 17.76 -11.71 -8.23
N ARG A 110 18.16 -10.79 -9.14
CA ARG A 110 18.86 -9.56 -8.76
C ARG A 110 17.96 -8.59 -8.01
N ILE A 111 16.71 -8.40 -8.47
CA ILE A 111 15.72 -7.57 -7.77
C ILE A 111 15.47 -8.12 -6.36
N GLU A 112 15.33 -9.43 -6.21
CA GLU A 112 15.17 -10.07 -4.90
C GLU A 112 16.40 -9.85 -4.02
N ALA A 113 17.60 -10.05 -4.56
CA ALA A 113 18.85 -9.82 -3.83
C ALA A 113 19.00 -8.36 -3.37
N ASP A 114 18.71 -7.39 -4.24
CA ASP A 114 18.78 -5.96 -3.93
C ASP A 114 17.72 -5.58 -2.89
N THR A 115 16.50 -6.12 -3.02
CA THR A 115 15.41 -5.91 -2.05
C THR A 115 15.79 -6.47 -0.68
N MET A 116 16.38 -7.68 -0.62
CA MET A 116 16.83 -8.28 0.63
C MET A 116 18.04 -7.55 1.22
N ALA A 117 18.95 -7.04 0.40
CA ALA A 117 20.05 -6.21 0.89
C ALA A 117 19.55 -4.90 1.51
N ALA A 118 18.53 -4.27 0.91
CA ALA A 118 17.95 -3.02 1.38
C ALA A 118 17.06 -3.21 2.63
N PHE A 119 16.17 -4.21 2.63
CA PHE A 119 15.14 -4.37 3.65
C PHE A 119 15.40 -5.52 4.64
N GLY A 120 16.33 -6.44 4.36
CA GLY A 120 16.74 -7.51 5.27
C GLY A 120 17.07 -7.01 6.68
N PRO A 121 17.94 -5.97 6.83
CA PRO A 121 18.28 -5.41 8.13
C PRO A 121 17.08 -4.86 8.92
N VAL A 122 16.04 -4.38 8.23
CA VAL A 122 14.81 -3.90 8.86
C VAL A 122 14.13 -5.04 9.62
N PHE A 123 14.06 -6.23 9.02
CA PHE A 123 13.46 -7.40 9.67
C PHE A 123 14.26 -7.87 10.89
N ASP A 124 15.59 -7.78 10.83
CA ASP A 124 16.46 -8.09 11.98
C ASP A 124 16.20 -7.11 13.14
N ALA A 125 16.15 -5.82 12.85
CA ALA A 125 15.86 -4.79 13.84
C ALA A 125 14.45 -4.93 14.45
N LEU A 126 13.44 -5.23 13.62
CA LEU A 126 12.09 -5.53 14.08
C LEU A 126 12.06 -6.77 15.00
N SER A 127 12.78 -7.83 14.63
CA SER A 127 12.87 -9.07 15.42
C SER A 127 13.54 -8.85 16.78
N ALA A 128 14.46 -7.88 16.86
CA ALA A 128 15.09 -7.44 18.10
C ALA A 128 14.23 -6.44 18.91
N GLY A 129 13.09 -6.00 18.38
CA GLY A 129 12.23 -4.98 19.00
C GLY A 129 12.76 -3.55 18.91
N ASP A 130 13.78 -3.31 18.07
CA ASP A 130 14.37 -1.98 17.86
C ASP A 130 13.65 -1.23 16.74
N LEU A 131 12.48 -0.67 17.08
CA LEU A 131 11.62 0.06 16.13
C LEU A 131 12.31 1.31 15.55
N GLY A 132 13.18 1.96 16.32
CA GLY A 132 13.89 3.16 15.86
C GLY A 132 14.90 2.85 14.76
N THR A 133 15.71 1.80 14.97
CA THR A 133 16.64 1.32 13.95
C THR A 133 15.91 0.77 12.74
N ALA A 134 14.84 0.00 12.96
CA ALA A 134 14.03 -0.55 11.87
C ALA A 134 13.45 0.54 10.97
N LEU A 135 12.89 1.61 11.56
CA LEU A 135 12.35 2.74 10.80
C LEU A 135 13.43 3.44 9.98
N ARG A 136 14.59 3.76 10.60
CA ARG A 136 15.69 4.41 9.90
C ARG A 136 16.20 3.57 8.72
N GLN A 137 16.41 2.27 8.94
CA GLN A 137 16.85 1.36 7.89
C GLN A 137 15.82 1.21 6.77
N ALA A 138 14.51 1.24 7.09
CA ALA A 138 13.47 1.19 6.07
C ALA A 138 13.47 2.46 5.19
N LEU A 139 13.69 3.64 5.79
CA LEU A 139 13.84 4.90 5.06
C LEU A 139 15.10 4.89 4.19
N ASP A 140 16.24 4.48 4.75
CA ASP A 140 17.51 4.38 4.01
C ASP A 140 17.39 3.42 2.82
N GLY A 141 16.76 2.27 3.04
CA GLY A 141 16.53 1.26 2.01
C GLY A 141 15.62 1.76 0.89
N ALA A 142 14.55 2.49 1.23
CA ALA A 142 13.65 3.09 0.25
C ALA A 142 14.29 4.26 -0.52
N ALA A 143 15.11 5.08 0.13
CA ALA A 143 15.80 6.21 -0.48
C ALA A 143 17.02 5.79 -1.34
N GLY A 144 17.53 4.57 -1.14
CA GLY A 144 18.74 4.08 -1.80
C GLY A 144 20.03 4.73 -1.29
N HIS A 145 19.98 5.43 -0.15
CA HIS A 145 21.13 6.04 0.52
C HIS A 145 20.85 6.20 2.02
N ALA A 146 21.91 6.30 2.82
CA ALA A 146 21.78 6.61 4.25
C ALA A 146 21.37 8.07 4.47
N GLY A 147 20.42 8.34 5.37
CA GLY A 147 20.00 9.71 5.74
C GLY A 147 18.84 9.77 6.71
#